data_AF-A0A2A6P1W5-F1
#
_entry.id   AF-A0A2A6P1W5-F1
#
_cell.length_a   1.000
_cell.length_b   1.000
_cell.length_c   1.000
_cell.angle_alpha   90.00
_cell.angle_beta   90.00
_cell.angle_gamma   90.00
#
_symmetry.space_group_name_H-M   'P 1'
#
loop_
_entity.id
_entity.type
_entity.pdbx_description
1 polymer ?
#
loop_
_entity_poly.entity_id
_entity_poly.type
_entity_poly.pdbx_seq_one_letter_code
_entity_poly.pdbx_strand_id
1 'polypeptide(L)' 'MAQDLALAQSHAFALSRTLMVPVTLFRAAGEYGVVPSDEIEADDDLDIIHEFDPYDRRPAH' A
#
# COMPACT_ATOMS: atom_id res chain seq x y z
N MET A 1 2.41 20.03 5.31
CA MET A 1 2.67 18.97 4.32
C MET A 1 1.65 17.87 4.55
N ALA A 2 0.48 17.95 3.91
CA ALA A 2 -0.35 16.78 3.73
C ALA A 2 0.40 15.94 2.70
N GLN A 3 1.04 14.87 3.15
CA GLN A 3 1.75 13.97 2.28
C GLN A 3 0.69 13.47 1.27
N ASP A 4 0.99 13.50 -0.01
CA ASP A 4 -0.04 13.40 -1.04
C ASP A 4 -0.54 11.94 -1.10
N LEU A 5 -1.62 11.63 -0.38
CA LEU A 5 -2.15 10.27 -0.25
C LEU A 5 -2.45 9.66 -1.63
N ALA A 6 -2.84 10.50 -2.59
CA ALA A 6 -3.03 10.09 -3.97
C ALA A 6 -1.71 9.64 -4.63
N LEU A 7 -0.60 10.36 -4.36
CA LEU A 7 0.73 9.97 -4.83
C LEU A 7 1.15 8.63 -4.20
N ALA A 8 0.99 8.48 -2.88
CA ALA A 8 1.32 7.24 -2.17
C ALA A 8 0.52 6.04 -2.70
N GLN A 9 -0.79 6.20 -2.92
CA GLN A 9 -1.63 5.18 -3.55
C GLN A 9 -1.19 4.85 -4.98
N SER A 10 -0.86 5.86 -5.80
CA SER A 10 -0.38 5.62 -7.16
C SER A 10 0.93 4.84 -7.19
N HIS A 11 1.85 5.14 -6.27
CA HIS A 11 3.11 4.40 -6.14
C HIS A 11 2.86 2.97 -5.65
N ALA A 12 2.03 2.77 -4.63
CA ALA A 12 1.70 1.44 -4.12
C ALA A 12 1.06 0.55 -5.20
N PHE A 13 0.11 1.09 -5.97
CA PHE A 13 -0.51 0.39 -7.09
C PHE A 13 0.47 0.07 -8.23
N ALA A 14 1.37 0.99 -8.56
CA ALA A 14 2.39 0.73 -9.57
C ALA A 14 3.38 -0.35 -9.10
N LEU A 15 3.76 -0.31 -7.81
CA LEU A 15 4.68 -1.26 -7.20
C LEU A 15 4.08 -2.67 -7.16
N SER A 16 2.83 -2.82 -6.70
CA SER A 16 2.15 -4.12 -6.62
C SER A 16 2.07 -4.80 -7.99
N ARG A 17 1.78 -4.04 -9.05
CA ARG A 17 1.74 -4.54 -10.43
C ARG A 17 3.11 -4.83 -11.03
N THR A 18 4.16 -4.12 -10.59
CA THR A 18 5.52 -4.34 -11.08
C THR A 18 6.12 -5.59 -10.46
N LEU A 19 5.95 -5.76 -9.15
CA LEU A 19 6.46 -6.89 -8.40
C LEU A 19 5.56 -8.12 -8.48
N MET A 20 4.29 -7.94 -8.91
CA MET A 20 3.26 -8.99 -8.90
C MET A 20 3.08 -9.60 -7.50
N VAL A 21 3.17 -8.76 -6.46
CA VAL A 21 2.89 -9.13 -5.07
C VAL A 21 1.90 -8.14 -4.45
N PRO A 22 1.06 -8.58 -3.50
CA PRO A 22 0.24 -7.68 -2.71
C PRO A 22 1.12 -6.67 -1.96
N VAL A 23 0.71 -5.40 -1.97
CA VAL A 23 1.45 -4.31 -1.33
C VAL A 23 0.48 -3.52 -0.46
N THR A 24 0.88 -3.27 0.78
CA THR A 24 0.09 -2.52 1.74
C THR A 24 0.61 -1.10 1.89
N LEU A 25 -0.28 -0.13 1.69
CA LEU A 25 -0.10 1.27 2.04
C LEU A 25 -0.54 1.47 3.49
N PHE A 26 0.35 2.01 4.30
CA PHE A 26 0.11 2.31 5.69
C PHE A 26 0.63 3.69 6.06
N ARG A 27 0.26 4.17 7.25
CA ARG A 27 0.79 5.39 7.83
C ARG A 27 1.45 5.09 9.17
N ALA A 28 2.66 5.58 9.34
CA ALA A 28 3.43 5.46 10.58
C ALA A 28 4.02 6.83 10.93
N ALA A 29 3.92 7.24 12.19
CA ALA A 29 4.45 8.52 12.69
C ALA A 29 4.06 9.78 11.85
N GLY A 30 2.94 9.73 11.12
CA GLY A 30 2.51 10.82 10.24
C GLY A 30 3.14 10.82 8.85
N GLU A 31 3.77 9.75 8.40
CA GLU A 31 4.27 9.56 7.03
C GLU A 31 3.63 8.34 6.38
N TYR A 32 3.53 8.33 5.04
CA TYR A 32 3.01 7.17 4.29
C TYR A 32 4.14 6.24 3.88
N GLY A 33 3.99 4.96 4.24
CA GLY A 33 4.88 3.88 3.87
C GLY A 33 4.16 2.87 2.98
N VAL A 34 4.93 2.19 2.14
CA VAL A 34 4.43 1.17 1.22
C VAL A 34 5.39 0.00 1.27
N VAL A 35 4.88 -1.18 1.63
CA VAL A 35 5.67 -2.43 1.74
C VAL A 35 4.85 -3.62 1.22
N PRO A 36 5.51 -4.69 0.76
CA PRO A 36 4.83 -5.96 0.48
C PRO A 36 4.00 -6.42 1.69
N SER A 37 2.79 -6.92 1.45
CA SER A 37 1.87 -7.28 2.52
C SER A 37 2.39 -8.42 3.41
N ASP A 38 3.30 -9.24 2.89
CA ASP A 38 3.97 -10.31 3.65
C ASP A 38 5.05 -9.80 4.62
N GLU A 39 5.50 -8.55 4.46
CA GLU A 39 6.44 -7.90 5.37
C GLU A 39 5.76 -7.20 6.55
N ILE A 40 4.43 -7.04 6.53
CA ILE A 40 3.69 -6.44 7.66
C ILE A 40 3.41 -7.50 8.72
N GLU A 41 3.88 -7.26 9.94
CA GLU A 41 3.52 -8.08 11.09
C GLU A 41 2.36 -7.43 11.87
N ALA A 42 1.52 -8.25 12.51
CA ALA A 42 0.35 -7.78 13.25
C ALA A 42 0.68 -6.97 14.52
N ASP A 43 1.96 -6.93 14.93
CA ASP A 43 2.47 -6.16 16.08
C ASP A 43 3.06 -4.80 15.65
N ASP A 44 3.14 -4.51 14.35
CA ASP A 44 3.59 -3.20 13.89
C ASP A 44 2.46 -2.17 14.14
N ASP A 45 2.77 -1.09 14.87
CA ASP A 45 1.86 0.02 15.16
C ASP A 45 1.66 0.90 13.91
N LEU A 46 1.11 0.30 12.86
CA LEU A 46 0.89 0.87 11.53
C LEU A 46 -0.61 1.08 11.31
N ASP A 47 -0.98 2.29 10.92
CA ASP A 47 -2.32 2.58 10.41
C ASP A 47 -2.42 2.03 8.98
N ILE A 48 -2.96 0.83 8.80
CA ILE A 48 -3.19 0.27 7.46
C ILE A 48 -4.29 1.06 6.74
N ILE A 49 -3.95 1.62 5.59
CA ILE A 49 -4.86 2.44 4.78
C ILE A 49 -5.52 1.59 3.70
N HIS A 50 -4.71 0.88 2.91
CA HIS A 50 -5.20 0.07 1.81
C HIS A 50 -4.18 -1.00 1.39
N GLU A 51 -4.67 -2.17 0.99
CA GLU A 51 -3.87 -3.21 0.36
C GLU A 51 -4.18 -3.26 -1.13
N PHE A 52 -3.13 -3.24 -1.95
CA PHE A 52 -3.20 -3.38 -3.39
C PHE A 52 -2.78 -4.79 -3.78
N ASP A 53 -3.75 -5.65 -4.07
CA ASP A 53 -3.52 -6.99 -4.60
C ASP A 53 -3.48 -6.94 -6.15
N PRO A 54 -2.34 -7.29 -6.78
CA PRO A 54 -2.23 -7.34 -8.24
C PRO A 54 -3.03 -8.49 -8.88
N TYR A 55 -3.49 -9.46 -8.07
CA TYR A 55 -4.30 -10.59 -8.51
C TYR A 55 -5.81 -10.36 -8.32
N ASP A 56 -6.20 -9.31 -7.60
CA ASP A 56 -7.60 -8.96 -7.44
C ASP A 56 -8.17 -8.53 -8.80
N ARG A 57 -8.92 -9.43 -9.43
CA ARG A 57 -9.60 -9.22 -10.71
C ARG A 57 -10.81 -8.32 -10.50
N ARG A 58 -10.63 -7.10 -10.00
CA ARG A 58 -11.69 -6.10 -10.07
C ARG A 58 -11.72 -5.53 -11.48
N PRO A 59 -12.88 -5.50 -12.15
CA PRO A 59 -13.01 -4.71 -13.37
C PRO A 59 -12.69 -3.26 -13.01
N ALA A 60 -11.78 -2.64 -13.76
CA ALA A 60 -11.56 -1.20 -13.68
C ALA A 60 -12.90 -0.52 -14.02
N HIS A 61 -13.57 0.04 -13.01
CA HIS A 61 -14.82 0.79 -13.17
C HIS A 61 -14.51 2.20 -13.68
#